data_AF-A0A378TDW2-F1
#
_entry.id   AF-A0A378TDW2-F1
#
_cell.length_a   1.000
_cell.length_b   1.000
_cell.length_c   1.000
_cell.angle_alpha   90.00
_cell.angle_beta   90.00
_cell.angle_gamma   90.00
#
_symmetry.space_group_name_H-M   'P 1'
#
loop_
_entity.id
_entity.type
_entity.pdbx_description
1 polymer ?
#
loop_
_entity_poly.entity_id
_entity_poly.type
_entity_poly.pdbx_seq_one_letter_code
_entity_poly.pdbx_strand_id
1 'polypeptide(L)'
;MSGFPGNAEFGRRVQLLVQDVLDVIDMSSYGLCELIWTLNSDDALSQAQKIAIATESVTLLLRDHGVSLVQLTWPSETPTQSLALADVDAASFKAPAAAGSYTALVRGRPR
;
A
#
# COMPACT_ATOMS: atom_id res chain seq x y z
N MET A 1 -7.67 -21.57 23.70
CA MET A 1 -7.68 -20.53 22.64
C MET A 1 -6.49 -19.63 22.90
N SER A 2 -5.33 -19.96 22.33
CA SER A 2 -4.08 -19.24 22.59
C SER A 2 -3.84 -18.28 21.43
N GLY A 3 -4.24 -17.02 21.60
CA GLY A 3 -3.96 -15.96 20.63
C GLY A 3 -2.49 -15.57 20.71
N PHE A 4 -1.78 -15.69 19.59
CA PHE A 4 -0.43 -15.13 19.47
C PHE A 4 -0.50 -13.61 19.76
N PRO A 5 0.28 -13.08 20.73
CA PRO A 5 0.28 -11.66 21.04
C PRO A 5 0.69 -10.78 19.84
N GLY A 6 1.36 -11.35 18.84
CA GLY A 6 1.69 -10.66 17.59
C GLY A 6 0.51 -10.40 16.64
N ASN A 7 -0.61 -11.13 16.77
CA ASN A 7 -1.70 -11.03 15.79
C ASN A 7 -2.56 -9.77 16.00
N ALA A 8 -2.74 -9.36 17.27
CA ALA A 8 -3.49 -8.14 17.60
C ALA A 8 -2.71 -6.87 17.23
N GLU A 9 -1.40 -6.84 17.49
CA GLU A 9 -0.53 -5.72 17.12
C GLU A 9 -0.38 -5.61 15.60
N PHE A 10 -0.22 -6.75 14.90
CA PHE A 10 -0.21 -6.80 13.45
C PHE A 10 -1.52 -6.22 12.87
N GLY A 11 -2.68 -6.73 13.32
CA GLY A 11 -3.97 -6.23 12.88
C GLY A 11 -4.17 -4.74 13.16
N ARG A 12 -3.73 -4.25 14.32
CA ARG A 12 -3.76 -2.83 14.65
C ARG A 12 -2.91 -2.00 13.68
N ARG A 13 -1.69 -2.43 13.38
CA ARG A 13 -0.81 -1.72 12.42
C ARG A 13 -1.41 -1.69 11.02
N VAL A 14 -1.99 -2.80 10.56
CA VAL A 14 -2.70 -2.86 9.29
C VAL A 14 -3.83 -1.83 9.25
N GLN A 15 -4.68 -1.79 10.27
CA GLN A 15 -5.81 -0.85 10.32
C GLN A 15 -5.36 0.61 10.35
N LEU A 16 -4.29 0.93 11.09
CA LEU A 16 -3.71 2.28 11.10
C LEU A 16 -3.19 2.67 9.72
N LEU A 17 -2.43 1.78 9.06
CA LEU A 17 -1.88 2.05 7.73
C LEU A 17 -2.99 2.19 6.68
N VAL A 18 -4.04 1.38 6.76
CA VAL A 18 -5.23 1.52 5.91
C VAL A 18 -5.83 2.91 6.09
N GLN A 19 -6.05 3.36 7.33
CA GLN A 19 -6.62 4.68 7.60
C GLN A 19 -5.72 5.80 7.06
N ASP A 20 -4.41 5.73 7.30
CA ASP A 20 -3.45 6.73 6.82
C ASP A 20 -3.49 6.85 5.28
N VAL A 21 -3.62 5.72 4.58
CA VAL A 21 -3.76 5.72 3.12
C VAL A 21 -5.09 6.35 2.71
N LEU A 22 -6.20 5.99 3.36
CA LEU A 22 -7.52 6.53 3.02
C LEU A 22 -7.62 8.04 3.21
N ASP A 23 -6.88 8.60 4.17
CA ASP A 23 -6.86 10.04 4.43
C ASP A 23 -6.10 10.82 3.34
N VAL A 24 -5.12 10.18 2.67
CA VAL A 24 -4.26 10.83 1.66
C VAL A 24 -4.70 10.51 0.23
N ILE A 25 -5.26 9.33 -0.03
CA ILE A 25 -5.55 8.83 -1.39
C ILE A 25 -6.61 9.65 -2.14
N ASP A 26 -7.41 10.44 -1.44
CA ASP A 26 -8.37 11.38 -2.04
C ASP A 26 -7.69 12.64 -2.60
N MET A 27 -6.49 12.97 -2.10
CA MET A 27 -5.73 14.17 -2.50
C MET A 27 -4.71 13.86 -3.60
N SER A 28 -4.12 12.68 -3.59
CA SER A 28 -3.17 12.21 -4.60
C SER A 28 -3.13 10.68 -4.67
N SER A 29 -2.61 10.12 -5.76
CA SER A 29 -2.29 8.69 -5.79
C SER A 29 -1.31 8.32 -4.67
N TYR A 30 -1.53 7.20 -3.98
CA TYR A 30 -0.63 6.74 -2.91
C TYR A 30 0.27 5.62 -3.42
N GLY A 31 1.58 5.84 -3.41
CA GLY A 31 2.55 4.86 -3.92
C GLY A 31 2.69 3.66 -3.00
N LEU A 32 2.85 2.45 -3.55
CA LEU A 32 3.10 1.27 -2.69
C LEU A 32 4.41 1.38 -1.90
N CYS A 33 5.42 2.05 -2.45
CA CYS A 33 6.66 2.32 -1.72
C CYS A 33 6.45 3.22 -0.48
N GLU A 34 5.42 4.06 -0.49
CA GLU A 34 5.08 4.95 0.63
C GLU A 34 4.52 4.16 1.81
N LEU A 35 3.87 3.00 1.58
CA LEU A 35 3.45 2.10 2.66
C LEU A 35 4.64 1.59 3.47
N ILE A 36 5.69 1.13 2.77
CA ILE A 36 6.92 0.68 3.43
C ILE A 36 7.68 1.85 4.03
N TRP A 37 7.66 3.03 3.41
CA TRP A 37 8.22 4.23 4.01
C TRP A 37 7.54 4.53 5.35
N THR A 38 6.21 4.58 5.38
CA THR A 38 5.43 4.84 6.60
C THR A 38 5.82 3.85 7.70
N LEU A 39 5.94 2.56 7.35
CA LEU A 39 6.39 1.51 8.27
C LEU A 39 7.88 1.57 8.63
N ASN A 40 8.73 2.22 7.82
CA ASN A 40 10.15 2.36 8.09
C ASN A 40 10.47 3.34 9.22
N SER A 41 9.50 4.16 9.63
CA SER A 41 9.60 4.95 10.86
C SER A 41 9.62 4.08 12.13
N ASP A 42 9.30 2.79 12.01
CA ASP A 42 9.31 1.81 13.10
C ASP A 42 10.48 0.82 12.93
N ASP A 43 11.54 1.05 13.71
CA ASP A 43 12.75 0.23 13.72
C ASP A 43 12.54 -1.15 14.35
N ALA A 44 11.42 -1.38 15.06
CA ALA A 44 11.14 -2.67 15.69
C ALA A 44 10.64 -3.73 14.70
N LEU A 45 10.26 -3.32 13.49
CA LEU A 45 9.74 -4.19 12.45
C LEU A 45 10.87 -4.68 11.52
N SER A 46 10.96 -6.00 11.35
CA SER A 46 11.77 -6.58 10.28
C SER A 46 11.19 -6.25 8.90
N GLN A 47 12.03 -6.26 7.87
CA GLN A 47 11.56 -5.98 6.50
C GLN A 47 10.46 -6.95 6.02
N ALA A 48 10.52 -8.21 6.43
CA ALA A 48 9.47 -9.19 6.13
C ALA A 48 8.13 -8.83 6.80
N GLN A 49 8.15 -8.35 8.04
CA GLN A 49 6.93 -7.88 8.72
C GLN A 49 6.38 -6.62 8.06
N LYS A 50 7.24 -5.68 7.64
CA LYS A 50 6.82 -4.47 6.93
C LYS A 50 6.10 -4.81 5.63
N ILE A 51 6.66 -5.73 4.84
CA ILE A 51 6.04 -6.24 3.61
C ILE A 51 4.70 -6.91 3.93
N ALA A 52 4.64 -7.79 4.94
CA ALA A 52 3.40 -8.47 5.31
C ALA A 52 2.29 -7.49 5.71
N ILE A 53 2.60 -6.47 6.53
CA ILE A 53 1.64 -5.44 6.94
C ILE A 53 1.19 -4.63 5.72
N ALA A 54 2.11 -4.22 4.85
CA ALA A 54 1.78 -3.45 3.65
C ALA A 54 0.89 -4.26 2.69
N THR A 55 1.22 -5.53 2.41
CA THR A 55 0.42 -6.41 1.56
C THR A 55 -0.98 -6.64 2.13
N GLU A 56 -1.10 -6.89 3.43
CA GLU A 56 -2.43 -7.07 4.06
C GLU A 56 -3.24 -5.77 3.99
N SER A 57 -2.60 -4.61 4.20
CA SER A 57 -3.27 -3.30 4.10
C SER A 57 -3.77 -3.03 2.69
N VAL A 58 -2.97 -3.31 1.67
CA VAL A 58 -3.38 -3.21 0.26
C VAL A 58 -4.56 -4.15 -0.03
N THR A 59 -4.51 -5.38 0.48
CA THR A 59 -5.58 -6.36 0.29
C THR A 59 -6.92 -5.84 0.82
N LEU A 60 -6.93 -5.25 2.03
CA LEU A 60 -8.12 -4.64 2.62
C LEU A 60 -8.60 -3.43 1.82
N LEU A 61 -7.70 -2.53 1.42
CA LEU A 61 -8.03 -1.35 0.62
C LEU A 61 -8.74 -1.71 -0.68
N LEU A 62 -8.22 -2.70 -1.41
CA LEU A 62 -8.79 -3.17 -2.66
C LEU A 62 -10.16 -3.84 -2.48
N ARG A 63 -10.32 -4.60 -1.41
CA ARG A 63 -11.52 -5.39 -1.16
C ARG A 63 -12.69 -4.52 -0.67
N ASP A 64 -12.42 -3.62 0.28
CA ASP A 64 -13.45 -3.03 1.12
C ASP A 64 -13.62 -1.51 0.92
N HIS A 65 -12.69 -0.83 0.24
CA HIS A 65 -12.63 0.64 0.22
C HIS A 65 -12.71 1.30 -1.16
N GLY A 66 -13.05 0.54 -2.22
CA GLY A 66 -13.16 1.08 -3.57
C GLY A 66 -11.84 1.63 -4.13
N VAL A 67 -10.72 1.14 -3.59
CA VAL A 67 -9.37 1.46 -4.06
C VAL A 67 -9.00 0.49 -5.18
N SER A 68 -8.23 0.95 -6.14
CA SER A 68 -7.70 0.17 -7.24
C SER A 68 -6.18 0.30 -7.32
N LEU A 69 -5.53 -0.79 -7.70
CA LEU A 69 -4.11 -0.79 -8.03
C LEU A 69 -3.92 -0.37 -9.49
N VAL A 70 -3.00 0.54 -9.71
CA VAL A 70 -2.66 1.05 -11.05
C VAL A 70 -1.16 1.24 -11.20
N GLN A 71 -0.71 1.24 -12.45
CA GLN A 71 0.62 1.67 -12.85
C GLN A 71 0.57 3.15 -13.25
N LEU A 72 1.40 3.97 -12.62
CA LEU A 72 1.61 5.38 -12.95
C LEU A 72 3.02 5.58 -13.51
N THR A 73 3.25 6.71 -14.19
CA THR A 73 4.57 7.10 -14.71
C THR A 73 4.86 8.51 -14.24
N TRP A 74 5.86 8.68 -13.38
CA TRP A 74 6.23 10.00 -12.87
C TRP A 74 6.59 10.97 -14.01
N PRO A 75 6.13 12.25 -13.97
CA PRO A 75 5.29 12.89 -12.96
C PRO A 75 3.78 12.84 -13.26
N SER A 76 3.33 11.99 -14.18
CA SER A 76 1.91 11.85 -14.52
C SER A 76 1.17 10.92 -13.54
N GLU A 77 0.04 11.41 -13.05
CA GLU A 77 -0.91 10.62 -12.24
C GLU A 77 -1.96 9.90 -13.09
N THR A 78 -1.81 9.90 -14.42
CA THR A 78 -2.72 9.17 -15.30
C THR A 78 -2.41 7.67 -15.23
N PRO A 79 -3.38 6.82 -14.83
CA PRO A 79 -3.22 5.37 -14.89
C PRO A 79 -2.89 4.88 -16.30
N THR A 80 -1.75 4.22 -16.45
CA THR A 80 -1.34 3.58 -17.70
C THR A 80 -1.86 2.14 -17.81
N GLN A 81 -2.04 1.48 -16.66
CA GLN A 81 -2.51 0.11 -16.55
C GLN A 81 -3.21 -0.10 -15.20
N SER A 82 -4.26 -0.92 -15.16
CA SER A 82 -4.82 -1.46 -13.91
C SER A 82 -4.12 -2.78 -13.57
N LEU A 83 -3.83 -2.98 -12.29
CA LEU A 83 -3.10 -4.14 -11.79
C LEU A 83 -3.98 -4.94 -10.82
N ALA A 84 -3.77 -6.24 -10.77
CA ALA A 84 -4.29 -7.08 -9.70
C ALA A 84 -3.27 -7.18 -8.55
N LEU A 85 -3.74 -7.58 -7.37
CA LEU A 85 -2.84 -7.83 -6.23
C LEU A 85 -1.78 -8.91 -6.57
N ALA A 86 -2.11 -9.86 -7.44
CA ALA A 86 -1.18 -10.89 -7.91
C ALA A 86 -0.03 -10.36 -8.77
N ASP A 87 -0.17 -9.16 -9.34
CA ASP A 87 0.87 -8.49 -10.13
C ASP A 87 1.83 -7.68 -9.25
N VAL A 88 1.53 -7.55 -7.95
CA VAL A 88 2.36 -6.82 -6.98
C VAL A 88 3.40 -7.76 -6.39
N ASP A 89 4.66 -7.39 -6.51
CA ASP A 89 5.78 -8.12 -5.92
C ASP A 89 6.51 -7.28 -4.88
N ALA A 90 7.54 -7.85 -4.26
CA ALA A 90 8.35 -7.14 -3.28
C ALA A 90 9.12 -5.93 -3.87
N ALA A 91 9.31 -5.87 -5.19
CA ALA A 91 9.93 -4.74 -5.87
C ALA A 91 8.93 -3.59 -6.09
N SER A 92 7.63 -3.85 -6.20
CA SER A 92 6.59 -2.82 -6.24
C SER A 92 6.58 -1.90 -5.01
N PHE A 93 7.08 -2.39 -3.87
CA PHE A 93 7.23 -1.62 -2.63
C PHE A 93 8.56 -0.85 -2.51
N LYS A 94 9.41 -0.90 -3.53
CA LYS A 94 10.66 -0.12 -3.56
C LYS A 94 10.42 1.20 -4.28
N ALA A 95 11.22 2.21 -3.92
CA ALA A 95 11.17 3.49 -4.60
C ALA A 95 11.43 3.31 -6.11
N PRO A 96 10.63 3.95 -6.99
CA PRO A 96 10.87 3.88 -8.42
C PRO A 96 12.18 4.58 -8.79
N ALA A 97 12.77 4.18 -9.92
CA ALA A 97 13.84 4.95 -10.53
C ALA A 97 13.33 6.35 -10.93
N ALA A 98 14.18 7.37 -10.94
CA ALA A 98 13.81 8.80 -11.01
C ALA A 98 12.92 9.25 -12.21
N ALA A 99 12.75 8.41 -13.23
CA ALA A 99 11.83 8.62 -14.35
C ALA A 99 11.03 7.34 -14.70
N GLY A 100 10.75 6.53 -13.68
CA GLY A 100 10.18 5.20 -13.83
C GLY A 100 8.68 5.14 -13.59
N SER A 101 8.06 4.11 -14.15
CA SER A 101 6.72 3.72 -13.76
C SER A 101 6.73 3.15 -12.34
N TYR A 102 5.70 3.44 -11.55
CA TYR A 102 5.51 2.92 -10.20
C TYR A 102 4.09 2.43 -9.96
N THR A 103 3.96 1.48 -9.04
CA THR A 103 2.67 0.95 -8.62
C THR A 103 2.07 1.85 -7.56
N ALA A 104 0.82 2.25 -7.77
CA ALA A 104 0.10 3.14 -6.89
C ALA A 104 -1.33 2.65 -6.63
N LEU A 105 -1.88 3.17 -5.54
CA LEU A 105 -3.26 3.05 -5.16
C LEU A 105 -3.98 4.32 -5.58
N VAL A 106 -5.13 4.15 -6.22
CA VAL A 106 -6.03 5.24 -6.56
C VAL A 106 -7.43 4.89 -6.10
N ARG A 107 -8.15 5.87 -5.56
CA ARG A 107 -9.57 5.67 -5.30
C ARG A 107 -10.35 5.83 -6.59
N GLY A 108 -11.23 4.88 -6.89
CA GLY A 108 -12.14 5.05 -8.01
C GLY A 108 -12.97 6.31 -7.76
N ARG A 109 -12.91 7.32 -8.64
CA ARG A 109 -13.81 8.47 -8.52
C ARG A 109 -15.24 7.94 -8.46
N PRO A 110 -16.08 8.41 -7.52
CA PRO A 110 -17.50 8.13 -7.60
C PRO A 110 -17.98 8.59 -8.97
N ARG A 111 -18.60 7.66 -9.71
CA ARG A 111 -19.31 7.98 -10.95
C ARG A 111 -20.50 8.88 -10.64
#